data_AF-A0A1C6BC99-F1
#
_entry.id   AF-A0A1C6BC99-F1
#
_cell.length_a   1.000
_cell.length_b   1.000
_cell.length_c   1.000
_cell.angle_alpha   90.00
_cell.angle_beta   90.00
_cell.angle_gamma   90.00
#
_symmetry.space_group_name_H-M   'P 1'
#
loop_
_entity.id
_entity.type
_entity.pdbx_description
1 polymer ?
#
loop_
_entity_poly.entity_id
_entity_poly.type
_entity_poly.pdbx_seq_one_letter_code
_entity_poly.pdbx_strand_id
1 'polypeptide(L)'
;MIFEQPVNIYSQDYVLKRFQSNETAVQVVRGKLSALISESELIELQNSKATMYSKLASAILDINSLQLQFSDISSKYDTVTGKYSSLDAKVADYKAGLDGFSVNLTNLSARINSDYSTTTAMNAAIKASVDGLSSTISKTYATGADVQAKLQAADTTAKGYADAAQKEAVKSANANTDELLKSYATVTAMNSAIDQKAESITASVSSTYATKESLDSTDKKVLSLETWKKSAELKITESAIVSTVTSSTSWSGKADKASLISQINQSAESISISASKINLNGVVTANSYFCILTDGSIKSVKGTLGGWTISSDKIQSRFAGIDAMTIHSDGYLKFGTCKISSTGGALTVKNGLHIYTAVNTDSSGFDDGTERFKIFGLGHVSSGGHLVFDSDGATVSYLSSSSRRYKNHIRDMTDNDIQNLYKLPTVFFVYKPGYLEKDSAVPIPGLYAEDVEQYLPLAARYQNGLIEDWNERAVIPYLIKAIQLQHEEIEALKRKVA
;
A
#
# COMPACT_ATOMS: atom_id res chain seq x y z
N MET A 1 102.72 -10.33 166.92
CA MET A 1 102.86 -11.45 165.97
C MET A 1 101.58 -11.51 165.14
N ILE A 2 101.77 -11.72 163.83
CA ILE A 2 100.86 -11.65 162.65
C ILE A 2 99.53 -12.41 162.85
N PHE A 3 98.37 -11.73 162.75
CA PHE A 3 97.34 -11.66 161.68
C PHE A 3 96.60 -12.97 161.29
N GLU A 4 95.26 -12.89 161.29
CA GLU A 4 94.40 -13.15 160.11
C GLU A 4 92.99 -12.54 160.31
N GLN A 5 92.37 -12.11 159.21
CA GLN A 5 91.26 -11.15 159.12
C GLN A 5 89.95 -11.85 158.65
N PRO A 6 88.75 -11.54 159.19
CA PRO A 6 87.50 -12.01 158.62
C PRO A 6 86.95 -11.07 157.53
N VAL A 7 86.53 -11.67 156.42
CA VAL A 7 86.02 -11.04 155.19
C VAL A 7 84.55 -10.63 155.33
N ASN A 8 84.23 -9.37 155.01
CA ASN A 8 82.86 -8.86 154.93
C ASN A 8 82.33 -8.96 153.48
N ILE A 9 81.36 -9.85 153.27
CA ILE A 9 80.69 -10.13 151.97
C ILE A 9 79.80 -9.00 151.43
N TYR A 10 79.66 -7.89 152.16
CA TYR A 10 78.99 -6.66 151.70
C TYR A 10 79.95 -5.48 151.49
N SER A 11 81.27 -5.73 151.44
CA SER A 11 82.24 -4.68 151.15
C SER A 11 82.16 -4.23 149.69
N GLN A 12 82.41 -2.94 149.48
CA GLN A 12 82.36 -2.27 148.18
C GLN A 12 83.25 -2.94 147.12
N ASP A 13 84.38 -3.54 147.55
CA ASP A 13 85.30 -4.29 146.69
C ASP A 13 84.73 -5.61 146.14
N TYR A 14 83.87 -6.30 146.91
CA TYR A 14 83.29 -7.57 146.46
C TYR A 14 82.17 -7.35 145.44
N VAL A 15 81.44 -6.23 145.57
CA VAL A 15 80.44 -5.79 144.58
C VAL A 15 81.12 -5.43 143.26
N LEU A 16 82.25 -4.71 143.30
CA LEU A 16 83.01 -4.34 142.10
C LEU A 16 83.50 -5.58 141.30
N LYS A 17 83.96 -6.62 142.01
CA LYS A 17 84.38 -7.89 141.39
C LYS A 17 83.26 -8.64 140.67
N ARG A 18 82.03 -8.61 141.20
CA ARG A 18 80.86 -9.20 140.53
C ARG A 18 80.44 -8.43 139.27
N PHE A 19 80.51 -7.09 139.30
CA PHE A 19 80.19 -6.28 138.13
C PHE A 19 81.21 -6.45 136.99
N GLN A 20 82.50 -6.52 137.29
CA GLN A 20 83.55 -6.77 136.29
C GLN A 20 83.42 -8.18 135.65
N SER A 21 83.05 -9.20 136.43
CA SER A 21 82.81 -10.55 135.89
C SER A 21 81.60 -10.59 134.94
N ASN A 22 80.53 -9.84 135.23
CA ASN A 22 79.36 -9.77 134.35
C ASN A 22 79.65 -8.99 133.06
N GLU A 23 80.45 -7.93 133.13
CA GLU A 23 80.84 -7.14 131.95
C GLU A 23 81.70 -7.97 130.97
N THR A 24 82.58 -8.83 131.51
CA THR A 24 83.42 -9.73 130.71
C THR A 24 82.59 -10.79 129.95
N ALA A 25 81.54 -11.34 130.57
CA ALA A 25 80.65 -12.32 129.93
C ALA A 25 79.85 -11.71 128.75
N VAL A 26 79.44 -10.45 128.87
CA VAL A 26 78.70 -9.72 127.83
C VAL A 26 79.58 -9.45 126.60
N GLN A 27 80.86 -9.16 126.78
CA GLN A 27 81.79 -8.99 125.65
C GLN A 27 82.05 -10.29 124.88
N VAL A 28 82.13 -11.44 125.56
CA VAL A 28 82.32 -12.76 124.91
C VAL A 28 81.11 -13.14 124.04
N VAL A 29 79.89 -12.80 124.45
CA VAL A 29 78.67 -13.04 123.65
C VAL A 29 78.64 -12.15 122.40
N ARG A 30 79.05 -10.88 122.52
CA ARG A 30 79.21 -9.99 121.36
C ARG A 30 80.24 -10.52 120.36
N GLY A 31 81.36 -11.04 120.86
CA GLY A 31 82.39 -11.67 120.02
C GLY A 31 81.88 -12.90 119.25
N LYS A 32 80.99 -13.71 119.84
CA LYS A 32 80.38 -14.87 119.17
C LYS A 32 79.36 -14.51 118.09
N LEU A 33 78.62 -13.41 118.24
CA LEU A 33 77.69 -12.90 117.21
C LEU A 33 78.45 -12.40 115.97
N SER A 34 79.62 -11.79 116.16
CA SER A 34 80.49 -11.37 115.06
C SER A 34 81.05 -12.54 114.24
N ALA A 35 81.14 -13.75 114.83
CA ALA A 35 81.70 -14.94 114.18
C ALA A 35 80.67 -15.76 113.37
N LEU A 36 79.37 -15.43 113.46
CA LEU A 36 78.29 -16.14 112.75
C LEU A 36 77.96 -15.55 111.36
N ILE A 37 78.53 -14.40 111.00
CA ILE A 37 78.41 -13.81 109.67
C ILE A 37 79.73 -14.10 108.95
N SER A 38 79.67 -14.82 107.83
CA SER A 38 80.90 -15.20 107.12
C SER A 38 81.60 -13.94 106.57
N GLU A 39 82.93 -13.88 106.66
CA GLU A 39 83.74 -12.74 106.19
C GLU A 39 83.49 -12.46 104.69
N SER A 40 83.15 -13.49 103.91
CA SER A 40 82.71 -13.36 102.52
C SER A 40 81.43 -12.53 102.33
N GLU A 41 80.44 -12.66 103.22
CA GLU A 41 79.19 -11.88 103.15
C GLU A 41 79.42 -10.42 103.56
N LEU A 42 80.32 -10.16 104.51
CA LEU A 42 80.74 -8.81 104.92
C LEU A 42 81.55 -8.11 103.82
N ILE A 43 82.42 -8.83 103.12
CA ILE A 43 83.24 -8.30 102.03
C ILE A 43 82.40 -7.98 100.79
N GLU A 44 81.39 -8.80 100.43
CA GLU A 44 80.43 -8.45 99.37
C GLU A 44 79.62 -7.19 99.71
N LEU A 45 79.27 -7.01 100.99
CA LEU A 45 78.57 -5.81 101.51
C LEU A 45 79.45 -4.55 101.50
N GLN A 46 80.74 -4.67 101.82
CA GLN A 46 81.67 -3.53 101.82
C GLN A 46 82.14 -3.16 100.40
N ASN A 47 82.40 -4.14 99.53
CA ASN A 47 82.95 -3.88 98.19
C ASN A 47 81.88 -3.57 97.13
N SER A 48 80.65 -4.07 97.24
CA SER A 48 79.61 -3.80 96.22
C SER A 48 78.88 -2.46 96.38
N LYS A 49 79.23 -1.64 97.40
CA LYS A 49 78.58 -0.35 97.75
C LYS A 49 77.05 -0.38 97.89
N ALA A 50 76.44 -1.57 97.91
CA ALA A 50 75.01 -1.79 98.00
C ALA A 50 74.70 -2.79 99.12
N THR A 51 73.90 -2.38 100.11
CA THR A 51 73.44 -3.24 101.20
C THR A 51 72.35 -4.20 100.72
N MET A 52 72.04 -5.26 101.50
CA MET A 52 70.91 -6.16 101.19
C MET A 52 69.58 -5.38 101.02
N TYR A 53 69.41 -4.28 101.76
CA TYR A 53 68.28 -3.36 101.61
C TYR A 53 68.27 -2.63 100.25
N SER A 54 69.41 -2.19 99.71
CA SER A 54 69.44 -1.55 98.39
C SER A 54 69.26 -2.56 97.25
N LYS A 55 69.70 -3.81 97.41
CA LYS A 55 69.38 -4.91 96.47
C LYS A 55 67.87 -5.22 96.47
N LEU A 56 67.24 -5.27 97.65
CA LEU A 56 65.80 -5.47 97.79
C LEU A 56 65.00 -4.28 97.23
N ALA A 57 65.45 -3.04 97.45
CA ALA A 57 64.83 -1.85 96.88
C ALA A 57 64.93 -1.83 95.34
N SER A 58 66.08 -2.23 94.78
CA SER A 58 66.24 -2.40 93.32
C SER A 58 65.29 -3.47 92.78
N ALA A 59 65.17 -4.62 93.47
CA ALA A 59 64.23 -5.66 93.09
C ALA A 59 62.76 -5.17 93.13
N ILE A 60 62.39 -4.34 94.11
CA ILE A 60 61.05 -3.72 94.17
C ILE A 60 60.84 -2.77 92.98
N LEU A 61 61.84 -1.97 92.60
CA LEU A 61 61.76 -1.08 91.43
C LEU A 61 61.62 -1.87 90.12
N ASP A 62 62.36 -2.97 89.97
CA ASP A 62 62.24 -3.87 88.82
C ASP A 62 60.86 -4.55 88.78
N ILE A 63 60.35 -5.02 89.92
CA ILE A 63 59.00 -5.60 90.04
C ILE A 63 57.93 -4.58 89.65
N ASN A 64 58.02 -3.35 90.16
CA ASN A 64 57.08 -2.28 89.80
C ASN A 64 57.15 -1.95 88.31
N SER A 65 58.35 -1.93 87.74
CA SER A 65 58.57 -1.70 86.30
C SER A 65 57.97 -2.84 85.46
N LEU A 66 58.15 -4.10 85.88
CA LEU A 66 57.52 -5.26 85.26
C LEU A 66 55.99 -5.21 85.37
N GLN A 67 55.44 -4.77 86.49
CA GLN A 67 54.00 -4.58 86.68
C GLN A 67 53.44 -3.54 85.71
N LEU A 68 54.14 -2.41 85.53
CA LEU A 68 53.77 -1.37 84.56
C LEU A 68 53.86 -1.91 83.13
N GLN A 69 54.93 -2.62 82.78
CA GLN A 69 55.09 -3.26 81.48
C GLN A 69 53.98 -4.29 81.21
N PHE A 70 53.63 -5.10 82.20
CA PHE A 70 52.55 -6.08 82.08
C PHE A 70 51.19 -5.40 81.86
N SER A 71 50.92 -4.31 82.59
CA SER A 71 49.71 -3.50 82.39
C SER A 71 49.63 -2.90 80.99
N ASP A 72 50.73 -2.33 80.48
CA ASP A 72 50.83 -1.82 79.11
C ASP A 72 50.65 -2.93 78.06
N ILE A 73 51.26 -4.10 78.27
CA ILE A 73 51.08 -5.27 77.40
C ILE A 73 49.64 -5.76 77.40
N SER A 74 48.98 -5.83 78.57
CA SER A 74 47.57 -6.22 78.67
C SER A 74 46.67 -5.25 77.91
N SER A 75 46.89 -3.94 78.07
CA SER A 75 46.14 -2.91 77.33
C SER A 75 46.36 -3.01 75.81
N LYS A 76 47.60 -3.24 75.37
CA LYS A 76 47.91 -3.49 73.96
C LYS A 76 47.26 -4.77 73.45
N TYR A 77 47.24 -5.84 74.24
CA TYR A 77 46.57 -7.10 73.92
C TYR A 77 45.05 -6.90 73.77
N ASP A 78 44.42 -6.19 74.70
CA ASP A 78 42.98 -5.87 74.62
C ASP A 78 42.67 -5.03 73.38
N THR A 79 43.54 -4.06 73.06
CA THR A 79 43.42 -3.25 71.83
C THR A 79 43.54 -4.09 70.56
N VAL A 80 44.52 -4.99 70.49
CA VAL A 80 44.73 -5.89 69.35
C VAL A 80 43.55 -6.85 69.21
N THR A 81 43.07 -7.41 70.33
CA THR A 81 41.91 -8.29 70.37
C THR A 81 40.66 -7.56 69.87
N GLY A 82 40.42 -6.33 70.30
CA GLY A 82 39.32 -5.50 69.81
C GLY A 82 39.41 -5.20 68.30
N LYS A 83 40.62 -4.98 67.78
CA LYS A 83 40.85 -4.83 66.33
C LYS A 83 40.57 -6.13 65.58
N TYR A 84 40.93 -7.30 66.13
CA TYR A 84 40.60 -8.60 65.54
C TYR A 84 39.09 -8.85 65.51
N SER A 85 38.37 -8.58 66.60
CA SER A 85 36.91 -8.70 66.63
C SER A 85 36.24 -7.76 65.61
N SER A 86 36.77 -6.54 65.45
CA SER A 86 36.28 -5.60 64.43
C SER A 86 36.55 -6.07 63.01
N LEU A 87 37.70 -6.72 62.78
CA LEU A 87 38.05 -7.31 61.48
C LEU A 87 37.15 -8.51 61.18
N ASP A 88 36.90 -9.37 62.16
CA ASP A 88 36.03 -10.55 62.03
C ASP A 88 34.59 -10.14 61.67
N ALA A 89 34.07 -9.09 62.32
CA ALA A 89 32.78 -8.49 61.97
C ALA A 89 32.76 -7.99 60.51
N LYS A 90 33.79 -7.28 60.05
CA LYS A 90 33.89 -6.83 58.64
C LYS A 90 33.99 -8.01 57.66
N VAL A 91 34.69 -9.08 58.03
CA VAL A 91 34.78 -10.30 57.20
C VAL A 91 33.41 -10.96 57.09
N ALA A 92 32.62 -10.99 58.18
CA ALA A 92 31.25 -11.47 58.16
C ALA A 92 30.34 -10.61 57.25
N ASP A 93 30.46 -9.28 57.32
CA ASP A 93 29.72 -8.36 56.45
C ASP A 93 30.08 -8.60 54.97
N TYR A 94 31.36 -8.76 54.65
CA TYR A 94 31.80 -9.07 53.28
C TYR A 94 31.31 -10.42 52.79
N LYS A 95 31.32 -11.44 53.65
CA LYS A 95 30.76 -12.77 53.35
C LYS A 95 29.27 -12.67 53.03
N ALA A 96 28.50 -11.95 53.84
CA ALA A 96 27.08 -11.73 53.60
C ALA A 96 26.80 -10.98 52.29
N GLY A 97 27.58 -9.93 52.00
CA GLY A 97 27.49 -9.20 50.74
C GLY A 97 27.80 -10.07 49.52
N LEU A 98 28.84 -10.91 49.61
CA LEU A 98 29.22 -11.85 48.55
C LEU A 98 28.15 -12.91 48.32
N ASP A 99 27.59 -13.47 49.40
CA ASP A 99 26.50 -14.45 49.33
C ASP A 99 25.26 -13.83 48.65
N GLY A 100 24.91 -12.59 49.02
CA GLY A 100 23.82 -11.84 48.37
C GLY A 100 24.08 -11.58 46.88
N PHE A 101 25.30 -11.22 46.50
CA PHE A 101 25.68 -11.05 45.10
C PHE A 101 25.58 -12.37 44.31
N SER A 102 26.01 -13.49 44.91
CA SER A 102 25.91 -14.82 44.30
C SER A 102 24.45 -15.23 44.06
N VAL A 103 23.55 -14.93 45.00
CA VAL A 103 22.10 -15.13 44.82
C VAL A 103 21.56 -14.27 43.66
N ASN A 104 21.92 -12.99 43.61
CA ASN A 104 21.51 -12.10 42.53
C ASN A 104 21.99 -12.59 41.16
N LEU A 105 23.24 -13.07 41.07
CA LEU A 105 23.80 -13.63 39.83
C LEU A 105 23.05 -14.89 39.39
N THR A 106 22.69 -15.75 40.34
CA THR A 106 21.91 -16.96 40.07
C THR A 106 20.51 -16.62 39.55
N ASN A 107 19.83 -15.66 40.18
CA ASN A 107 18.52 -15.19 39.75
C ASN A 107 18.57 -14.53 38.37
N LEU A 108 19.61 -13.73 38.10
CA LEU A 108 19.83 -13.13 36.79
C LEU A 108 20.03 -14.20 35.71
N SER A 109 20.85 -15.23 35.98
CA SER A 109 21.06 -16.35 35.06
C SER A 109 19.77 -17.11 34.77
N ALA A 110 18.96 -17.38 35.80
CA ALA A 110 17.67 -18.04 35.64
C ALA A 110 16.72 -17.21 34.77
N ARG A 111 16.59 -15.90 35.01
CA ARG A 111 15.75 -15.00 34.21
C ARG A 111 16.21 -14.90 32.76
N ILE A 112 17.51 -14.76 32.50
CA ILE A 112 18.04 -14.71 31.13
C ILE A 112 17.72 -16.00 30.37
N ASN A 113 17.79 -17.16 31.03
CA ASN A 113 17.54 -18.45 30.39
C ASN A 113 16.04 -18.79 30.21
N SER A 114 15.16 -18.22 31.03
CA SER A 114 13.72 -18.54 31.00
C SER A 114 12.86 -17.47 30.33
N ASP A 115 13.13 -16.19 30.60
CA ASP A 115 12.31 -15.08 30.15
C ASP A 115 12.81 -14.47 28.84
N TYR A 116 14.10 -14.66 28.51
CA TYR A 116 14.71 -14.06 27.33
C TYR A 116 14.83 -15.07 26.19
N SER A 117 14.15 -14.81 25.08
CA SER A 117 14.29 -15.60 23.86
C SER A 117 15.50 -15.14 23.05
N THR A 118 16.32 -16.08 22.59
CA THR A 118 17.42 -15.78 21.67
C THR A 118 16.88 -15.32 20.32
N THR A 119 17.67 -14.53 19.57
CA THR A 119 17.34 -14.15 18.19
C THR A 119 17.03 -15.37 17.32
N THR A 120 17.72 -16.49 17.54
CA THR A 120 17.45 -17.77 16.85
C THR A 120 16.06 -18.32 17.17
N ALA A 121 15.67 -18.35 18.44
CA ALA A 121 14.36 -18.82 18.87
C ALA A 121 13.23 -17.93 18.31
N MET A 122 13.45 -16.61 18.36
CA MET A 122 12.51 -15.63 17.83
C MET A 122 12.37 -15.73 16.31
N ASN A 123 13.47 -15.88 15.58
CA ASN A 123 13.47 -16.11 14.13
C ASN A 123 12.79 -17.43 13.75
N ALA A 124 12.95 -18.49 14.55
CA ALA A 124 12.26 -19.76 14.33
C ALA A 124 10.74 -19.63 14.50
N ALA A 125 10.28 -18.92 15.55
CA ALA A 125 8.86 -18.65 15.78
C ALA A 125 8.24 -17.76 14.67
N ILE A 126 8.98 -16.74 14.24
CA ILE A 126 8.59 -15.89 13.10
C ILE A 126 8.49 -16.74 11.83
N LYS A 127 9.49 -17.59 11.54
CA LYS A 127 9.48 -18.46 10.37
C LYS A 127 8.29 -19.43 10.40
N ALA A 128 8.02 -20.06 11.54
CA ALA A 128 6.86 -20.94 11.70
C ALA A 128 5.54 -20.20 11.43
N SER A 129 5.42 -18.95 11.91
CA SER A 129 4.25 -18.10 11.67
C SER A 129 4.12 -17.72 10.19
N VAL A 130 5.23 -17.38 9.53
CA VAL A 130 5.29 -17.05 8.09
C VAL A 130 4.95 -18.27 7.23
N ASP A 131 5.50 -19.44 7.54
CA ASP A 131 5.22 -20.69 6.83
C ASP A 131 3.73 -21.06 6.96
N GLY A 132 3.15 -20.91 8.17
CA GLY A 132 1.73 -21.13 8.42
C GLY A 132 0.82 -20.17 7.66
N LEU A 133 1.17 -18.88 7.62
CA LEU A 133 0.46 -17.88 6.83
C LEU A 133 0.54 -18.20 5.33
N SER A 134 1.72 -18.54 4.84
CA SER A 134 1.94 -18.95 3.44
C SER A 134 1.08 -20.15 3.06
N SER A 135 1.06 -21.21 3.90
CA SER A 135 0.20 -22.37 3.67
C SER A 135 -1.29 -22.02 3.70
N THR A 136 -1.70 -21.07 4.53
CA THR A 136 -3.11 -20.63 4.60
C THR A 136 -3.49 -19.87 3.33
N ILE A 137 -2.64 -18.93 2.89
CA ILE A 137 -2.84 -18.17 1.66
C ILE A 137 -2.92 -19.11 0.45
N SER A 138 -2.03 -20.11 0.35
CA SER A 138 -2.04 -21.10 -0.73
C SER A 138 -3.27 -22.00 -0.75
N LYS A 139 -3.94 -22.22 0.39
CA LYS A 139 -5.19 -22.99 0.45
C LYS A 139 -6.42 -22.13 0.13
N THR A 140 -6.40 -20.84 0.48
CA THR A 140 -7.55 -19.93 0.32
C THR A 140 -7.62 -19.32 -1.07
N TYR A 141 -6.48 -19.01 -1.69
CA TYR A 141 -6.42 -18.36 -3.00
C TYR A 141 -5.89 -19.31 -4.06
N ALA A 142 -6.61 -19.41 -5.18
CA ALA A 142 -6.14 -20.16 -6.35
C ALA A 142 -4.81 -19.57 -6.83
N THR A 143 -3.79 -20.42 -6.98
CA THR A 143 -2.50 -19.97 -7.50
C THR A 143 -2.64 -19.60 -8.98
N GLY A 144 -1.68 -18.84 -9.53
CA GLY A 144 -1.65 -18.56 -10.97
C GLY A 144 -1.65 -19.84 -11.81
N ALA A 145 -1.02 -20.91 -11.34
CA ALA A 145 -1.02 -22.22 -11.98
C ALA A 145 -2.41 -22.89 -11.94
N ASP A 146 -3.14 -22.80 -10.82
CA ASP A 146 -4.51 -23.33 -10.70
C ASP A 146 -5.48 -22.62 -11.66
N VAL A 147 -5.38 -21.29 -11.75
CA VAL A 147 -6.20 -20.49 -12.66
C VAL A 147 -5.85 -20.85 -14.11
N GLN A 148 -4.58 -21.00 -14.44
CA GLN A 148 -4.14 -21.35 -15.78
C GLN A 148 -4.58 -22.76 -16.19
N ALA A 149 -4.53 -23.74 -15.28
CA ALA A 149 -5.05 -25.09 -15.52
C ALA A 149 -6.57 -25.09 -15.75
N LYS A 150 -7.33 -24.34 -14.94
CA LYS A 150 -8.79 -24.18 -15.14
C LYS A 150 -9.12 -23.48 -16.46
N LEU A 151 -8.35 -22.47 -16.85
CA LEU A 151 -8.54 -21.77 -18.12
C LEU A 151 -8.26 -22.70 -19.31
N GLN A 152 -7.19 -23.50 -19.26
CA GLN A 152 -6.89 -24.49 -20.31
C GLN A 152 -7.99 -25.56 -20.43
N ALA A 153 -8.54 -26.03 -19.30
CA ALA A 153 -9.66 -26.97 -19.31
C ALA A 153 -10.94 -26.35 -19.91
N ALA A 154 -11.23 -25.09 -19.58
CA ALA A 154 -12.35 -24.34 -20.15
C ALA A 154 -12.17 -24.14 -21.66
N ASP A 155 -10.99 -23.72 -22.12
CA ASP A 155 -10.66 -23.55 -23.53
C ASP A 155 -10.79 -24.86 -24.32
N THR A 156 -10.33 -25.97 -23.74
CA THR A 156 -10.45 -27.30 -24.36
C THR A 156 -11.92 -27.70 -24.51
N THR A 157 -12.72 -27.44 -23.47
CA THR A 157 -14.17 -27.72 -23.49
C THR A 157 -14.89 -26.85 -24.52
N ALA A 158 -14.57 -25.55 -24.59
CA ALA A 158 -15.15 -24.62 -25.55
C ALA A 158 -14.81 -24.99 -27.00
N LYS A 159 -13.56 -25.39 -27.28
CA LYS A 159 -13.15 -25.92 -28.59
C LYS A 159 -13.94 -27.17 -28.96
N GLY A 160 -14.09 -28.11 -28.02
CA GLY A 160 -14.90 -29.32 -28.24
C GLY A 160 -16.35 -29.02 -28.62
N TYR A 161 -16.99 -28.05 -27.95
CA TYR A 161 -18.34 -27.62 -28.32
C TYR A 161 -18.40 -26.93 -29.70
N ALA A 162 -17.42 -26.09 -30.03
CA ALA A 162 -17.35 -25.43 -31.33
C ALA A 162 -17.16 -26.42 -32.48
N ASP A 163 -16.26 -27.39 -32.33
CA ASP A 163 -15.99 -28.44 -33.32
C ASP A 163 -17.23 -29.33 -33.53
N ALA A 164 -17.93 -29.68 -32.45
CA ALA A 164 -19.17 -30.45 -32.53
C ALA A 164 -20.29 -29.68 -33.27
N ALA A 165 -20.44 -28.39 -32.97
CA ALA A 165 -21.42 -27.54 -33.65
C ALA A 165 -21.11 -27.37 -35.14
N GLN A 166 -19.83 -27.16 -35.49
CA GLN A 166 -19.39 -27.09 -36.89
C GLN A 166 -19.70 -28.39 -37.63
N LYS A 167 -19.39 -29.54 -37.02
CA LYS A 167 -19.63 -30.87 -37.62
C LYS A 167 -21.11 -31.10 -37.90
N GLU A 168 -22.00 -30.76 -36.97
CA GLU A 168 -23.44 -30.94 -37.16
C GLU A 168 -24.02 -29.96 -38.18
N ALA A 169 -23.50 -28.72 -38.23
CA ALA A 169 -23.88 -27.74 -39.24
C ALA A 169 -23.50 -28.19 -40.65
N VAL A 170 -22.26 -28.70 -40.85
CA VAL A 170 -21.81 -29.23 -42.15
C VAL A 170 -22.64 -30.45 -42.56
N LYS A 171 -22.91 -31.37 -41.63
CA LYS A 171 -23.76 -32.54 -41.88
C LYS A 171 -25.17 -32.12 -42.32
N SER A 172 -25.75 -31.14 -41.65
CA SER A 172 -27.08 -30.60 -41.99
C SER A 172 -27.08 -29.90 -43.35
N ALA A 173 -26.05 -29.11 -43.66
CA ALA A 173 -25.90 -28.44 -44.95
C ALA A 173 -25.75 -29.44 -46.11
N ASN A 174 -24.96 -30.50 -45.92
CA ASN A 174 -24.83 -31.58 -46.91
C ASN A 174 -26.15 -32.31 -47.12
N ALA A 175 -26.86 -32.67 -46.04
CA ALA A 175 -28.17 -33.31 -46.15
C ALA A 175 -29.19 -32.46 -46.91
N ASN A 176 -29.24 -31.15 -46.62
CA ASN A 176 -30.10 -30.21 -47.33
C ASN A 176 -29.70 -30.07 -48.81
N THR A 177 -28.40 -30.08 -49.12
CA THR A 177 -27.90 -30.04 -50.50
C THR A 177 -28.30 -31.30 -51.27
N ASP A 178 -28.17 -32.48 -50.65
CA ASP A 178 -28.61 -33.75 -51.24
C ASP A 178 -30.12 -33.79 -51.49
N GLU A 179 -30.92 -33.21 -50.59
CA GLU A 179 -32.38 -33.12 -50.76
C GLU A 179 -32.77 -32.18 -51.91
N LEU A 180 -32.16 -30.99 -51.99
CA LEU A 180 -32.34 -30.05 -53.10
C LEU A 180 -31.96 -30.69 -54.45
N LEU A 181 -30.84 -31.41 -54.51
CA LEU A 181 -30.37 -32.08 -55.72
C LEU A 181 -31.34 -33.16 -56.24
N LYS A 182 -32.14 -33.81 -55.37
CA LYS A 182 -33.16 -34.79 -55.79
C LYS A 182 -34.32 -34.17 -56.57
N SER A 183 -34.60 -32.87 -56.36
CA SER A 183 -35.68 -32.16 -57.06
C SER A 183 -35.31 -31.73 -58.49
N TYR A 184 -34.03 -31.75 -58.83
CA TYR A 184 -33.56 -31.45 -60.19
C TYR A 184 -33.73 -32.66 -61.10
N ALA A 185 -34.38 -32.46 -62.25
CA ALA A 185 -34.49 -33.48 -63.28
C ALA A 185 -33.09 -33.88 -63.77
N THR A 186 -32.80 -35.18 -63.81
CA THR A 186 -31.51 -35.68 -64.30
C THR A 186 -31.34 -35.32 -65.78
N VAL A 187 -30.09 -35.23 -66.23
CA VAL A 187 -29.76 -35.03 -67.65
C VAL A 187 -30.47 -36.07 -68.52
N THR A 188 -30.63 -37.30 -68.03
CA THR A 188 -31.39 -38.36 -68.70
C THR A 188 -32.88 -38.04 -68.83
N ALA A 189 -33.53 -37.52 -67.79
CA ALA A 189 -34.95 -37.14 -67.84
C ALA A 189 -35.17 -35.95 -68.80
N MET A 190 -34.26 -34.97 -68.77
CA MET A 190 -34.30 -33.83 -69.68
C MET A 190 -34.04 -34.25 -71.13
N ASN A 191 -33.06 -35.10 -71.39
CA ASN A 191 -32.80 -35.66 -72.72
C ASN A 191 -34.00 -36.46 -73.22
N SER A 192 -34.64 -37.26 -72.37
CA SER A 192 -35.87 -37.99 -72.75
C SER A 192 -37.01 -37.05 -73.13
N ALA A 193 -37.18 -35.93 -72.43
CA ALA A 193 -38.19 -34.92 -72.77
C ALA A 193 -37.83 -34.15 -74.06
N ILE A 194 -36.54 -33.88 -74.27
CA ILE A 194 -36.01 -33.30 -75.51
C ILE A 194 -36.26 -34.25 -76.67
N ASP A 195 -35.96 -35.54 -76.53
CA ASP A 195 -36.17 -36.57 -77.56
C ASP A 195 -37.66 -36.70 -77.90
N GLN A 196 -38.54 -36.77 -76.89
CA GLN A 196 -40.00 -36.75 -77.11
C GLN A 196 -40.47 -35.49 -77.85
N LYS A 197 -39.90 -34.32 -77.52
CA LYS A 197 -40.20 -33.07 -78.24
C LYS A 197 -39.61 -33.06 -79.65
N ALA A 198 -38.42 -33.62 -79.86
CA ALA A 198 -37.77 -33.72 -81.16
C ALA A 198 -38.52 -34.68 -82.09
N GLU A 199 -39.00 -35.81 -81.59
CA GLU A 199 -39.88 -36.72 -82.32
C GLU A 199 -41.21 -36.04 -82.66
N SER A 200 -41.82 -35.32 -81.72
CA SER A 200 -43.06 -34.56 -81.96
C SER A 200 -42.87 -33.44 -83.01
N ILE A 201 -41.73 -32.74 -82.99
CA ILE A 201 -41.36 -31.76 -84.01
C ILE A 201 -41.16 -32.46 -85.35
N THR A 202 -40.42 -33.57 -85.39
CA THR A 202 -40.16 -34.33 -86.63
C THR A 202 -41.45 -34.83 -87.25
N ALA A 203 -42.38 -35.34 -86.43
CA ALA A 203 -43.72 -35.74 -86.87
C ALA A 203 -44.54 -34.54 -87.37
N SER A 204 -44.52 -33.41 -86.67
CA SER A 204 -45.24 -32.19 -87.08
C SER A 204 -44.70 -31.60 -88.37
N VAL A 205 -43.37 -31.52 -88.51
CA VAL A 205 -42.67 -31.11 -89.74
C VAL A 205 -43.02 -32.06 -90.88
N SER A 206 -42.99 -33.38 -90.65
CA SER A 206 -43.39 -34.37 -91.65
C SER A 206 -44.85 -34.24 -92.09
N SER A 207 -45.74 -33.74 -91.23
CA SER A 207 -47.14 -33.42 -91.58
C SER A 207 -47.34 -32.05 -92.23
N THR A 208 -46.38 -31.13 -92.12
CA THR A 208 -46.50 -29.73 -92.59
C THR A 208 -45.80 -29.52 -93.93
N TYR A 209 -44.73 -30.26 -94.23
CA TYR A 209 -44.00 -30.13 -95.50
C TYR A 209 -44.52 -31.11 -96.56
N ALA A 210 -44.69 -30.58 -97.76
CA ALA A 210 -44.98 -31.31 -98.98
C ALA A 210 -43.97 -32.48 -99.19
N THR A 211 -44.47 -33.72 -99.35
CA THR A 211 -43.67 -34.88 -99.74
C THR A 211 -43.04 -34.69 -101.12
N LYS A 212 -42.05 -35.50 -101.51
CA LYS A 212 -41.40 -35.46 -102.84
C LYS A 212 -42.43 -35.40 -103.98
N GLU A 213 -43.56 -36.11 -103.84
CA GLU A 213 -44.69 -36.10 -104.79
C GLU A 213 -45.47 -34.77 -104.81
N SER A 214 -45.58 -34.09 -103.67
CA SER A 214 -46.20 -32.76 -103.56
C SER A 214 -45.30 -31.66 -104.15
N LEU A 215 -43.98 -31.85 -104.12
CA LEU A 215 -43.00 -30.94 -104.73
C LEU A 215 -43.03 -31.02 -106.26
N ASP A 216 -43.27 -32.19 -106.83
CA ASP A 216 -43.43 -32.43 -108.28
C ASP A 216 -44.61 -31.64 -108.89
N SER A 217 -45.67 -31.40 -108.11
CA SER A 217 -46.78 -30.52 -108.51
C SER A 217 -46.44 -29.03 -108.38
N THR A 218 -45.51 -28.67 -107.50
CA THR A 218 -45.05 -27.29 -107.28
C THR A 218 -44.04 -26.87 -108.35
N ASP A 219 -43.15 -27.76 -108.78
CA ASP A 219 -42.19 -27.49 -109.86
C ASP A 219 -42.87 -27.11 -111.18
N LYS A 220 -44.03 -27.71 -111.49
CA LYS A 220 -44.86 -27.33 -112.65
C LYS A 220 -45.44 -25.91 -112.53
N LYS A 221 -45.79 -25.47 -111.31
CA LYS A 221 -46.21 -24.08 -111.04
C LYS A 221 -45.03 -23.10 -111.09
N VAL A 222 -43.86 -23.49 -110.59
CA VAL A 222 -42.65 -22.65 -110.60
C VAL A 222 -42.15 -22.41 -112.03
N LEU A 223 -42.21 -23.41 -112.93
CA LEU A 223 -41.97 -23.22 -114.37
C LEU A 223 -42.90 -22.16 -115.00
N SER A 224 -44.14 -22.07 -114.51
CA SER A 224 -45.10 -21.05 -114.95
C SER A 224 -44.76 -19.65 -114.42
N LEU A 225 -44.22 -19.56 -113.19
CA LEU A 225 -43.79 -18.30 -112.55
C LEU A 225 -42.43 -17.80 -113.05
N GLU A 226 -41.48 -18.68 -113.38
CA GLU A 226 -40.22 -18.37 -114.06
C GLU A 226 -40.49 -17.65 -115.40
N THR A 227 -41.54 -18.08 -116.11
CA THR A 227 -42.03 -17.42 -117.32
C THR A 227 -42.56 -16.00 -117.03
N TRP A 228 -43.23 -15.80 -115.88
CA TRP A 228 -43.72 -14.48 -115.43
C TRP A 228 -42.60 -13.55 -114.92
N LYS A 229 -41.61 -14.10 -114.20
CA LYS A 229 -40.43 -13.39 -113.70
C LYS A 229 -39.57 -12.84 -114.84
N LYS A 230 -39.35 -13.59 -115.92
CA LYS A 230 -38.69 -13.08 -117.14
C LYS A 230 -39.41 -11.87 -117.76
N SER A 231 -40.72 -11.71 -117.54
CA SER A 231 -41.48 -10.52 -117.93
C SER A 231 -41.40 -9.36 -116.92
N ALA A 232 -41.09 -9.65 -115.64
CA ALA A 232 -40.99 -8.64 -114.57
C ALA A 232 -39.58 -8.04 -114.43
N GLU A 233 -38.51 -8.80 -114.72
CA GLU A 233 -37.12 -8.31 -114.68
C GLU A 233 -36.85 -7.19 -115.71
N LEU A 234 -37.72 -7.01 -116.70
CA LEU A 234 -37.71 -5.86 -117.62
C LEU A 234 -38.21 -4.54 -116.97
N LYS A 235 -38.70 -4.54 -115.72
CA LYS A 235 -39.40 -3.38 -115.10
C LYS A 235 -38.83 -2.83 -113.77
N ILE A 236 -37.76 -3.38 -113.20
CA ILE A 236 -37.21 -2.89 -111.92
C ILE A 236 -35.73 -2.49 -112.08
N THR A 237 -35.44 -1.19 -112.11
CA THR A 237 -34.08 -0.62 -112.21
C THR A 237 -33.62 -0.03 -110.88
N GLU A 238 -32.30 0.02 -110.65
CA GLU A 238 -31.64 0.51 -109.43
C GLU A 238 -32.08 1.91 -108.98
N SER A 239 -32.44 2.77 -109.95
CA SER A 239 -32.98 4.12 -109.74
C SER A 239 -34.35 4.15 -109.03
N ALA A 240 -35.18 3.11 -109.18
CA ALA A 240 -36.49 3.04 -108.52
C ALA A 240 -36.37 2.77 -107.01
N ILE A 241 -35.32 2.07 -106.58
CA ILE A 241 -35.10 1.68 -105.18
C ILE A 241 -34.64 2.88 -104.34
N VAL A 242 -33.71 3.69 -104.86
CA VAL A 242 -33.15 4.85 -104.14
C VAL A 242 -34.23 5.90 -103.85
N SER A 243 -35.15 6.12 -104.79
CA SER A 243 -36.25 7.09 -104.64
C SER A 243 -37.21 6.73 -103.50
N THR A 244 -37.47 5.44 -103.26
CA THR A 244 -38.40 4.99 -102.21
C THR A 244 -37.80 5.08 -100.80
N VAL A 245 -36.48 4.89 -100.66
CA VAL A 245 -35.84 4.88 -99.33
C VAL A 245 -35.70 6.29 -98.75
N THR A 246 -35.30 7.28 -99.55
CA THR A 246 -35.16 8.69 -99.11
C THR A 246 -36.50 9.42 -98.94
N SER A 247 -37.59 8.90 -99.50
CA SER A 247 -38.95 9.44 -99.32
C SER A 247 -39.74 8.77 -98.19
N SER A 248 -39.15 7.78 -97.49
CA SER A 248 -39.86 7.11 -96.39
C SER A 248 -39.98 8.01 -95.17
N THR A 249 -41.18 8.07 -94.60
CA THR A 249 -41.51 8.79 -93.36
C THR A 249 -40.77 8.27 -92.13
N SER A 250 -40.08 7.12 -92.23
CA SER A 250 -39.25 6.55 -91.15
C SER A 250 -37.88 7.22 -91.05
N TRP A 251 -37.42 7.91 -92.10
CA TRP A 251 -36.12 8.60 -92.11
C TRP A 251 -36.21 10.02 -91.54
N SER A 252 -37.33 10.73 -91.77
CA SER A 252 -37.52 12.12 -91.34
C SER A 252 -37.51 12.30 -89.81
N GLY A 253 -37.84 11.28 -89.03
CA GLY A 253 -37.85 11.34 -87.56
C GLY A 253 -36.51 11.06 -86.88
N LYS A 254 -35.48 10.58 -87.60
CA LYS A 254 -34.15 10.31 -87.02
C LYS A 254 -33.13 11.43 -87.25
N ALA A 255 -33.49 12.44 -88.06
CA ALA A 255 -32.61 13.55 -88.44
C ALA A 255 -33.09 14.92 -87.90
N ASP A 256 -34.08 14.95 -87.02
CA ASP A 256 -34.64 16.19 -86.45
C ASP A 256 -34.05 16.50 -85.07
N LYS A 257 -33.40 17.68 -84.95
CA LYS A 257 -32.82 18.24 -83.72
C LYS A 257 -33.81 18.31 -82.55
N ALA A 258 -35.12 18.42 -82.83
CA ALA A 258 -36.16 18.53 -81.81
C ALA A 258 -36.51 17.18 -81.13
N SER A 259 -36.10 16.04 -81.71
CA SER A 259 -36.43 14.69 -81.22
C SER A 259 -35.33 14.03 -80.37
N LEU A 260 -34.20 14.73 -80.17
CA LEU A 260 -33.10 14.29 -79.31
C LEU A 260 -33.47 14.47 -77.83
N ILE A 261 -33.45 13.39 -77.05
CA ILE A 261 -33.88 13.32 -75.64
C ILE A 261 -32.97 14.17 -74.70
N SER A 262 -31.80 14.61 -75.18
CA SER A 262 -30.91 15.52 -74.45
C SER A 262 -30.23 16.49 -75.40
N GLN A 263 -30.35 17.79 -75.11
CA GLN A 263 -29.53 18.84 -75.67
C GLN A 263 -28.73 19.46 -74.51
N ILE A 264 -27.40 19.34 -74.53
CA ILE A 264 -26.52 20.05 -73.59
C ILE A 264 -26.25 21.43 -74.20
N ASN A 265 -26.77 22.49 -73.57
CA ASN A 265 -26.50 23.85 -74.00
C ASN A 265 -25.17 24.32 -73.37
N GLN A 266 -24.09 24.31 -74.15
CA GLN A 266 -22.71 24.61 -73.72
C GLN A 266 -22.22 25.91 -74.38
N SER A 267 -21.76 26.89 -73.59
CA SER A 267 -20.92 27.98 -74.09
C SER A 267 -19.43 27.64 -73.88
N ALA A 268 -18.53 28.45 -74.42
CA ALA A 268 -17.10 28.33 -74.17
C ALA A 268 -16.71 28.67 -72.70
N GLU A 269 -17.55 29.43 -71.98
CA GLU A 269 -17.28 29.87 -70.60
C GLU A 269 -18.09 29.14 -69.52
N SER A 270 -19.28 28.60 -69.81
CA SER A 270 -20.10 27.90 -68.80
C SER A 270 -21.12 26.92 -69.37
N ILE A 271 -21.52 25.94 -68.54
CA ILE A 271 -22.69 25.07 -68.74
C ILE A 271 -23.59 25.17 -67.50
N SER A 272 -24.89 25.42 -67.69
CA SER A 272 -25.90 25.33 -66.63
C SER A 272 -26.90 24.23 -66.96
N ILE A 273 -27.09 23.26 -66.06
CA ILE A 273 -28.01 22.12 -66.24
C ILE A 273 -29.12 22.23 -65.18
N SER A 274 -30.34 22.56 -65.62
CA SER A 274 -31.53 22.57 -64.77
C SER A 274 -32.52 21.52 -65.28
N ALA A 275 -32.56 20.36 -64.61
CA ALA A 275 -33.47 19.27 -64.96
C ALA A 275 -34.00 18.60 -63.69
N SER A 276 -35.24 18.12 -63.73
CA SER A 276 -35.92 17.47 -62.60
C SER A 276 -35.37 16.08 -62.25
N LYS A 277 -34.54 15.50 -63.12
CA LYS A 277 -33.90 14.19 -62.95
C LYS A 277 -32.45 14.24 -63.42
N ILE A 278 -31.58 14.83 -62.61
CA ILE A 278 -30.13 14.72 -62.82
C ILE A 278 -29.64 13.59 -61.91
N ASN A 279 -29.15 12.50 -62.51
CA ASN A 279 -28.49 11.43 -61.78
C ASN A 279 -26.98 11.48 -62.05
N LEU A 280 -26.20 11.94 -61.07
CA LEU A 280 -24.74 12.02 -61.16
C LEU A 280 -24.12 10.75 -60.57
N ASN A 281 -23.94 9.73 -61.41
CA ASN A 281 -23.22 8.51 -61.01
C ASN A 281 -21.70 8.72 -61.27
N GLY A 282 -20.89 8.85 -60.21
CA GLY A 282 -19.43 9.02 -60.30
C GLY A 282 -18.87 10.18 -59.47
N VAL A 283 -17.56 10.49 -59.62
CA VAL A 283 -16.92 11.62 -58.91
C VAL A 283 -17.48 12.93 -59.46
N VAL A 284 -18.11 13.73 -58.60
CA VAL A 284 -18.54 15.10 -58.93
C VAL A 284 -17.57 16.07 -58.26
N THR A 285 -16.64 16.60 -59.05
CA THR A 285 -15.66 17.59 -58.60
C THR A 285 -16.20 18.99 -58.92
N ALA A 286 -16.74 19.70 -57.93
CA ALA A 286 -17.14 21.09 -58.13
C ALA A 286 -15.92 21.99 -58.36
N ASN A 287 -14.85 21.74 -57.60
CA ASN A 287 -13.49 22.26 -57.79
C ASN A 287 -12.50 21.38 -57.00
N SER A 288 -11.22 21.74 -56.93
CA SER A 288 -10.21 20.97 -56.17
C SER A 288 -10.40 20.96 -54.65
N TYR A 289 -11.32 21.76 -54.12
CA TYR A 289 -11.58 21.91 -52.68
C TYR A 289 -12.83 21.20 -52.18
N PHE A 290 -13.80 20.87 -53.06
CA PHE A 290 -15.01 20.12 -52.73
C PHE A 290 -15.30 19.05 -53.80
N CYS A 291 -15.28 17.79 -53.37
CA CYS A 291 -15.54 16.64 -54.23
C CYS A 291 -16.54 15.68 -53.56
N ILE A 292 -17.49 15.16 -54.34
CA ILE A 292 -18.26 13.96 -54.00
C ILE A 292 -17.56 12.79 -54.69
N LEU A 293 -17.06 11.83 -53.91
CA LEU A 293 -16.32 10.68 -54.43
C LEU A 293 -17.29 9.60 -54.94
N THR A 294 -16.77 8.64 -55.70
CA THR A 294 -17.57 7.54 -56.28
C THR A 294 -18.25 6.64 -55.25
N ASP A 295 -17.72 6.60 -54.02
CA ASP A 295 -18.31 5.88 -52.89
C ASP A 295 -19.39 6.70 -52.16
N GLY A 296 -19.68 7.92 -52.64
CA GLY A 296 -20.63 8.84 -52.04
C GLY A 296 -20.07 9.69 -50.90
N SER A 297 -18.81 9.51 -50.51
CA SER A 297 -18.17 10.32 -49.46
C SER A 297 -17.82 11.73 -49.94
N ILE A 298 -17.70 12.67 -48.99
CA ILE A 298 -17.39 14.07 -49.28
C ILE A 298 -15.94 14.35 -48.88
N LYS A 299 -15.16 14.89 -49.81
CA LYS A 299 -13.85 15.47 -49.54
C LYS A 299 -13.96 16.99 -49.59
N SER A 300 -13.72 17.66 -48.46
CA SER A 300 -13.57 19.10 -48.42
C SER A 300 -12.31 19.53 -47.66
N VAL A 301 -11.47 20.34 -48.29
CA VAL A 301 -10.26 20.93 -47.66
C VAL A 301 -10.36 22.45 -47.53
N LYS A 302 -11.48 23.03 -47.97
CA LYS A 302 -11.81 24.46 -47.84
C LYS A 302 -13.32 24.64 -47.96
N GLY A 303 -13.92 25.33 -47.00
CA GLY A 303 -15.36 25.63 -47.06
C GLY A 303 -15.94 26.03 -45.70
N THR A 304 -17.26 26.15 -45.65
CA THR A 304 -18.00 26.36 -44.40
C THR A 304 -19.05 25.27 -44.20
N LEU A 305 -19.18 24.77 -42.96
CA LEU A 305 -20.19 23.77 -42.57
C LEU A 305 -20.90 24.25 -41.32
N GLY A 306 -22.15 24.69 -41.42
CA GLY A 306 -22.92 25.17 -40.27
C GLY A 306 -22.23 26.32 -39.49
N GLY A 307 -21.48 27.18 -40.18
CA GLY A 307 -20.69 28.26 -39.57
C GLY A 307 -19.29 27.87 -39.11
N TRP A 308 -18.90 26.60 -39.21
CA TRP A 308 -17.52 26.15 -38.99
C TRP A 308 -16.71 26.33 -40.27
N THR A 309 -15.43 26.66 -40.13
CA THR A 309 -14.47 26.76 -41.25
C THR A 309 -13.76 25.44 -41.43
N ILE A 310 -13.83 24.88 -42.64
CA ILE A 310 -13.06 23.71 -43.06
C ILE A 310 -11.75 24.21 -43.70
N SER A 311 -10.64 23.67 -43.25
CA SER A 311 -9.29 23.87 -43.79
C SER A 311 -8.63 22.52 -44.07
N SER A 312 -7.44 22.53 -44.69
CA SER A 312 -6.72 21.30 -45.05
C SER A 312 -6.36 20.41 -43.84
N ASP A 313 -6.20 21.00 -42.66
CA ASP A 313 -5.68 20.33 -41.47
C ASP A 313 -6.68 20.28 -40.30
N LYS A 314 -7.82 20.99 -40.40
CA LYS A 314 -8.77 21.13 -39.29
C LYS A 314 -10.17 21.59 -39.71
N ILE A 315 -11.13 21.35 -38.83
CA ILE A 315 -12.44 22.01 -38.83
C ILE A 315 -12.51 22.92 -37.59
N GLN A 316 -12.73 24.22 -37.79
CA GLN A 316 -12.65 25.25 -36.74
C GLN A 316 -13.99 25.94 -36.55
N SER A 317 -14.38 26.21 -35.30
CA SER A 317 -15.58 27.00 -34.99
C SER A 317 -15.43 28.46 -35.44
N ARG A 318 -16.50 29.26 -35.35
CA ARG A 318 -16.49 30.67 -35.78
C ARG A 318 -15.49 31.59 -35.03
N PHE A 319 -15.00 31.15 -33.88
CA PHE A 319 -14.07 31.93 -33.05
C PHE A 319 -12.62 31.75 -33.49
N ALA A 320 -11.75 32.71 -33.17
CA ALA A 320 -10.34 32.71 -33.55
C ALA A 320 -9.42 32.56 -32.33
N GLY A 321 -8.15 32.19 -32.56
CA GLY A 321 -7.14 32.13 -31.50
C GLY A 321 -7.41 31.06 -30.43
N ILE A 322 -7.33 31.45 -29.16
CA ILE A 322 -7.53 30.57 -28.00
C ILE A 322 -9.00 30.28 -27.69
N ASP A 323 -9.94 30.93 -28.37
CA ASP A 323 -11.38 30.67 -28.16
C ASP A 323 -11.93 29.71 -29.23
N ALA A 324 -11.10 29.35 -30.20
CA ALA A 324 -11.47 28.44 -31.29
C ALA A 324 -11.57 27.00 -30.79
N MET A 325 -12.68 26.34 -31.14
CA MET A 325 -12.81 24.90 -31.05
C MET A 325 -12.34 24.30 -32.37
N THR A 326 -11.44 23.32 -32.32
CA THR A 326 -10.82 22.75 -33.53
C THR A 326 -10.74 21.23 -33.46
N ILE A 327 -11.23 20.56 -34.50
CA ILE A 327 -10.97 19.15 -34.76
C ILE A 327 -9.81 19.09 -35.74
N HIS A 328 -8.67 18.54 -35.32
CA HIS A 328 -7.49 18.45 -36.15
C HIS A 328 -7.34 17.06 -36.80
N SER A 329 -6.83 17.07 -38.03
CA SER A 329 -6.59 15.87 -38.86
C SER A 329 -5.54 14.91 -38.29
N ASP A 330 -4.63 15.38 -37.44
CA ASP A 330 -3.64 14.56 -36.72
C ASP A 330 -4.21 13.92 -35.42
N GLY A 331 -5.54 13.91 -35.27
CA GLY A 331 -6.23 13.03 -34.33
C GLY A 331 -6.51 13.65 -32.96
N TYR A 332 -6.75 14.96 -32.90
CA TYR A 332 -7.13 15.61 -31.64
C TYR A 332 -8.24 16.66 -31.78
N LEU A 333 -9.01 16.80 -30.71
CA LEU A 333 -9.98 17.88 -30.51
C LEU A 333 -9.40 18.88 -29.52
N LYS A 334 -9.48 20.18 -29.84
CA LYS A 334 -8.93 21.26 -29.02
C LYS A 334 -10.02 22.28 -28.68
N PHE A 335 -10.08 22.62 -27.39
CA PHE A 335 -10.92 23.66 -26.82
C PHE A 335 -9.99 24.70 -26.19
N GLY A 336 -9.71 25.78 -26.91
CA GLY A 336 -8.71 26.75 -26.51
C GLY A 336 -7.33 26.18 -26.27
N THR A 337 -6.83 26.15 -25.03
CA THR A 337 -5.51 25.54 -24.74
C THR A 337 -5.57 24.04 -24.39
N CYS A 338 -6.77 23.50 -24.16
CA CYS A 338 -6.97 22.10 -23.80
C CYS A 338 -7.04 21.20 -25.05
N LYS A 339 -6.48 19.99 -24.97
CA LYS A 339 -6.38 19.02 -26.08
C LYS A 339 -6.85 17.64 -25.64
N ILE A 340 -7.83 17.09 -26.35
CA ILE A 340 -8.23 15.67 -26.29
C ILE A 340 -7.56 14.97 -27.48
N SER A 341 -6.54 14.16 -27.22
CA SER A 341 -5.68 13.58 -28.26
C SER A 341 -5.78 12.05 -28.26
N SER A 342 -5.91 11.46 -29.45
CA SER A 342 -5.74 10.02 -29.63
C SER A 342 -4.26 9.60 -29.47
N THR A 343 -3.33 10.51 -29.74
CA THR A 343 -1.89 10.31 -29.55
C THR A 343 -1.53 10.44 -28.07
N GLY A 344 -1.02 9.37 -27.46
CA GLY A 344 -0.46 9.36 -26.09
C GLY A 344 -1.39 8.83 -24.98
N GLY A 345 -2.62 8.43 -25.29
CA GLY A 345 -3.51 7.71 -24.36
C GLY A 345 -4.02 8.48 -23.14
N ALA A 346 -3.79 9.81 -23.06
CA ALA A 346 -4.17 10.63 -21.91
C ALA A 346 -5.04 11.85 -22.31
N LEU A 347 -6.08 12.11 -21.51
CA LEU A 347 -6.81 13.37 -21.54
C LEU A 347 -6.05 14.41 -20.70
N THR A 348 -5.51 15.46 -21.33
CA THR A 348 -4.81 16.54 -20.60
C THR A 348 -5.63 17.83 -20.63
N VAL A 349 -6.14 18.23 -19.46
CA VAL A 349 -6.81 19.51 -19.26
C VAL A 349 -5.89 20.41 -18.42
N LYS A 350 -5.62 21.62 -18.90
CA LYS A 350 -4.79 22.61 -18.19
C LYS A 350 -5.67 23.79 -17.77
N ASN A 351 -5.33 24.40 -16.64
CA ASN A 351 -6.01 25.60 -16.10
C ASN A 351 -7.44 25.36 -15.55
N GLY A 352 -7.71 24.14 -15.08
CA GLY A 352 -8.95 23.79 -14.37
C GLY A 352 -9.79 22.73 -15.09
N LEU A 353 -10.55 21.95 -14.31
CA LEU A 353 -11.52 20.97 -14.81
C LEU A 353 -12.68 20.96 -13.81
N HIS A 354 -13.87 21.29 -14.27
CA HIS A 354 -15.10 21.14 -13.48
C HIS A 354 -15.86 19.93 -14.00
N ILE A 355 -16.24 19.03 -13.08
CA ILE A 355 -17.08 17.86 -13.37
C ILE A 355 -18.33 18.00 -12.53
N TYR A 356 -19.47 18.19 -13.20
CA TYR A 356 -20.77 18.27 -12.55
C TYR A 356 -21.40 16.89 -12.54
N THR A 357 -21.46 16.27 -11.36
CA THR A 357 -22.18 15.00 -11.16
C THR A 357 -23.54 15.34 -10.57
N ALA A 358 -24.61 15.23 -11.37
CA ALA A 358 -25.93 15.70 -10.98
C ALA A 358 -26.65 14.64 -10.15
N VAL A 359 -26.91 14.88 -8.86
CA VAL A 359 -27.81 14.04 -8.06
C VAL A 359 -29.28 14.51 -8.12
N ASN A 360 -29.59 15.59 -8.86
CA ASN A 360 -30.90 16.26 -8.79
C ASN A 360 -31.23 17.32 -9.87
N THR A 361 -30.78 17.18 -11.12
CA THR A 361 -31.28 18.03 -12.22
C THR A 361 -31.58 17.20 -13.45
N ASP A 362 -32.73 17.49 -14.04
CA ASP A 362 -33.28 17.04 -15.33
C ASP A 362 -32.23 16.67 -16.40
N SER A 363 -31.76 15.41 -16.35
CA SER A 363 -31.26 14.51 -17.41
C SER A 363 -30.51 15.08 -18.64
N SER A 364 -29.95 16.28 -18.56
CA SER A 364 -29.36 17.02 -19.68
C SER A 364 -27.83 17.08 -19.62
N GLY A 365 -27.23 16.49 -18.58
CA GLY A 365 -25.78 16.42 -18.37
C GLY A 365 -25.12 15.16 -18.91
N PHE A 366 -23.79 15.11 -18.79
CA PHE A 366 -22.98 13.91 -19.04
C PHE A 366 -23.11 12.97 -17.83
N ASP A 367 -24.05 12.03 -17.89
CA ASP A 367 -24.33 11.06 -16.83
C ASP A 367 -24.15 9.61 -17.33
N ASP A 368 -23.56 8.77 -16.49
CA ASP A 368 -23.43 7.32 -16.71
C ASP A 368 -24.62 6.52 -16.12
N GLY A 369 -25.67 7.23 -15.67
CA GLY A 369 -26.85 6.72 -15.00
C GLY A 369 -26.65 6.54 -13.49
N THR A 370 -25.50 6.94 -12.95
CA THR A 370 -25.17 6.73 -11.53
C THR A 370 -24.93 8.00 -10.76
N GLU A 371 -24.87 9.15 -11.44
CA GLU A 371 -24.82 10.47 -10.80
C GLU A 371 -23.59 10.68 -9.87
N ARG A 372 -22.57 9.83 -9.97
CA ARG A 372 -21.42 9.79 -9.04
C ARG A 372 -20.10 9.90 -9.79
N PHE A 373 -19.13 10.60 -9.19
CA PHE A 373 -17.75 10.59 -9.67
C PHE A 373 -17.07 9.27 -9.30
N LYS A 374 -16.63 8.50 -10.32
CA LYS A 374 -16.02 7.18 -10.13
C LYS A 374 -14.69 7.09 -10.85
N ILE A 375 -13.67 6.56 -10.16
CA ILE A 375 -12.36 6.23 -10.74
C ILE A 375 -12.08 4.75 -10.45
N PHE A 376 -11.82 3.97 -11.50
CA PHE A 376 -11.58 2.54 -11.41
C PHE A 376 -10.12 2.19 -11.72
N GLY A 377 -9.68 1.02 -11.25
CA GLY A 377 -8.35 0.48 -11.57
C GLY A 377 -7.18 1.25 -10.93
N LEU A 378 -7.42 1.93 -9.80
CA LEU A 378 -6.37 2.63 -9.08
C LEU A 378 -5.35 1.64 -8.52
N GLY A 379 -4.05 1.91 -8.75
CA GLY A 379 -2.97 1.18 -8.12
C GLY A 379 -2.84 1.52 -6.62
N HIS A 380 -2.37 0.57 -5.82
CA HIS A 380 -2.11 0.77 -4.40
C HIS A 380 -0.64 1.18 -4.17
N VAL A 381 -0.42 2.14 -3.29
CA VAL A 381 0.92 2.57 -2.86
C VAL A 381 1.04 2.44 -1.34
N SER A 382 2.23 2.09 -0.84
CA SER A 382 2.51 1.98 0.60
C SER A 382 2.73 3.33 1.28
N SER A 383 2.99 4.37 0.50
CA SER A 383 3.13 5.75 0.96
C SER A 383 2.76 6.69 -0.18
N GLY A 384 1.80 7.58 0.05
CA GLY A 384 1.30 8.54 -0.93
C GLY A 384 0.50 9.66 -0.29
N GLY A 385 0.11 10.63 -1.09
CA GLY A 385 -0.73 11.75 -0.65
C GLY A 385 -2.20 11.40 -0.50
N HIS A 386 -2.89 12.14 0.37
CA HIS A 386 -4.34 12.12 0.46
C HIS A 386 -4.90 13.35 -0.24
N LEU A 387 -5.75 13.12 -1.24
CA LEU A 387 -6.61 14.14 -1.81
C LEU A 387 -7.84 14.30 -0.91
N VAL A 388 -8.20 15.55 -0.61
CA VAL A 388 -9.35 15.93 0.23
C VAL A 388 -10.09 17.08 -0.44
N PHE A 389 -11.33 17.34 -0.03
CA PHE A 389 -12.03 18.57 -0.45
C PHE A 389 -11.54 19.77 0.37
N ASP A 390 -11.45 20.92 -0.29
CA ASP A 390 -11.25 22.22 0.36
C ASP A 390 -12.54 22.65 1.11
N SER A 391 -12.46 23.76 1.82
CA SER A 391 -13.54 24.37 2.59
C SER A 391 -14.79 24.73 1.78
N ASP A 392 -14.68 24.87 0.45
CA ASP A 392 -15.81 25.08 -0.46
C ASP A 392 -16.59 23.79 -0.78
N GLY A 393 -16.10 22.63 -0.34
CA GLY A 393 -16.71 21.32 -0.58
C GLY A 393 -16.62 20.82 -2.03
N ALA A 394 -15.93 21.53 -2.92
CA ALA A 394 -15.88 21.23 -4.36
C ALA A 394 -14.45 21.15 -4.92
N THR A 395 -13.53 21.97 -4.41
CA THR A 395 -12.14 21.98 -4.85
C THR A 395 -11.38 20.81 -4.24
N VAL A 396 -10.61 20.08 -5.05
CA VAL A 396 -9.71 19.01 -4.55
C VAL A 396 -8.36 19.60 -4.16
N SER A 397 -7.97 19.38 -2.91
CA SER A 397 -6.76 19.89 -2.28
C SER A 397 -5.93 18.76 -1.66
N TYR A 398 -4.65 19.03 -1.39
CA TYR A 398 -3.77 18.09 -0.69
C TYR A 398 -3.89 18.31 0.82
N LEU A 399 -4.10 17.24 1.58
CA LEU A 399 -4.24 17.35 3.03
C LEU A 399 -2.93 17.84 3.69
N SER A 400 -3.05 18.75 4.66
CA SER A 400 -1.91 19.38 5.32
C SER A 400 -0.99 18.38 6.02
N SER A 401 0.32 18.61 5.92
CA SER A 401 1.35 17.75 6.51
C SER A 401 1.50 17.98 8.02
N SER A 402 1.74 16.91 8.78
CA SER A 402 2.04 17.01 10.22
C SER A 402 3.54 17.17 10.53
N SER A 403 4.40 17.34 9.52
CA SER A 403 5.84 17.55 9.71
C SER A 403 6.13 18.86 10.44
N ARG A 404 7.06 18.83 11.42
CA ARG A 404 7.56 20.01 12.14
C ARG A 404 8.05 21.13 11.21
N ARG A 405 8.50 20.81 9.99
CA ARG A 405 8.91 21.80 8.97
C ARG A 405 7.80 22.81 8.60
N TYR A 406 6.53 22.43 8.74
CA TYR A 406 5.38 23.24 8.36
C TYR A 406 4.59 23.76 9.57
N LYS A 407 5.09 23.56 10.80
CA LYS A 407 4.40 23.92 12.04
C LYS A 407 5.34 24.67 12.98
N ASN A 408 4.90 25.82 13.47
CA ASN A 408 5.58 26.52 14.55
C ASN A 408 5.21 25.87 15.89
N HIS A 409 6.22 25.58 16.72
CA HIS A 409 5.97 25.14 18.09
C HIS A 409 5.52 26.34 18.92
N ILE A 410 4.38 26.21 19.62
CA ILE A 410 3.82 27.26 20.47
C ILE A 410 4.09 26.94 21.94
N ARG A 411 3.69 25.76 22.39
CA ARG A 411 3.95 25.20 23.73
C ARG A 411 3.54 23.73 23.78
N ASP A 412 3.91 23.04 24.85
CA ASP A 412 3.39 21.71 25.17
C ASP A 412 1.98 21.78 25.80
N MET A 413 1.23 20.68 25.69
CA MET A 413 -0.07 20.51 26.36
C MET A 413 0.13 20.19 27.85
N THR A 414 -0.71 20.78 28.69
CA THR A 414 -0.70 20.70 30.15
C THR A 414 -1.99 20.05 30.67
N ASP A 415 -2.02 19.72 31.96
CA ASP A 415 -3.17 19.12 32.62
C ASP A 415 -4.41 20.02 32.51
N ASN A 416 -4.21 21.33 32.59
CA ASN A 416 -5.27 22.33 32.45
C ASN A 416 -5.95 22.25 31.07
N ASP A 417 -5.21 21.92 30.01
CA ASP A 417 -5.75 21.82 28.66
C ASP A 417 -6.69 20.63 28.50
N ILE A 418 -6.58 19.61 29.34
CA ILE A 418 -7.37 18.37 29.21
C ILE A 418 -8.45 18.21 30.30
N GLN A 419 -8.57 19.12 31.27
CA GLN A 419 -9.50 18.91 32.39
C GLN A 419 -10.96 18.73 31.95
N ASN A 420 -11.36 19.40 30.88
CA ASN A 420 -12.72 19.30 30.35
C ASN A 420 -12.94 18.04 29.49
N LEU A 421 -11.88 17.38 29.00
CA LEU A 421 -11.99 16.11 28.29
C LEU A 421 -12.71 15.06 29.16
N TYR A 422 -12.39 15.01 30.44
CA TYR A 422 -12.98 14.04 31.37
C TYR A 422 -14.47 14.27 31.65
N LYS A 423 -15.01 15.43 31.26
CA LYS A 423 -16.44 15.77 31.38
C LYS A 423 -17.23 15.46 30.12
N LEU A 424 -16.55 15.12 29.03
CA LEU A 424 -17.16 14.89 27.73
C LEU A 424 -17.98 13.58 27.75
N PRO A 425 -19.31 13.64 27.53
CA PRO A 425 -20.16 12.45 27.51
C PRO A 425 -19.82 11.54 26.32
N THR A 426 -19.73 10.24 26.60
CA THR A 426 -19.69 9.21 25.56
C THR A 426 -21.05 8.54 25.48
N VAL A 427 -21.63 8.50 24.28
CA VAL A 427 -23.01 8.06 24.08
C VAL A 427 -23.09 6.99 22.99
N PHE A 428 -24.19 6.23 22.99
CA PHE A 428 -24.61 5.46 21.81
C PHE A 428 -25.76 6.21 21.14
N PHE A 429 -25.72 6.31 19.81
CA PHE A 429 -26.80 6.90 19.03
C PHE A 429 -27.13 6.04 17.80
N VAL A 430 -28.31 6.29 17.23
CA VAL A 430 -28.72 5.83 15.90
C VAL A 430 -29.09 7.07 15.09
N TYR A 431 -28.82 7.05 13.78
CA TYR A 431 -29.22 8.17 12.92
C TYR A 431 -30.75 8.28 12.84
N LYS A 432 -31.26 9.50 12.66
CA LYS A 432 -32.69 9.73 12.44
C LYS A 432 -33.12 9.07 11.11
N PRO A 433 -34.35 8.54 11.01
CA PRO A 433 -34.86 7.95 9.78
C PRO A 433 -34.77 8.92 8.58
N GLY A 434 -34.32 8.42 7.43
CA GLY A 434 -34.17 9.19 6.19
C GLY A 434 -32.93 10.08 6.11
N TYR A 435 -32.08 10.10 7.14
CA TYR A 435 -30.82 10.87 7.10
C TYR A 435 -29.72 10.16 6.31
N LEU A 436 -29.63 8.83 6.43
CA LEU A 436 -28.71 8.00 5.65
C LEU A 436 -29.37 7.54 4.34
N GLU A 437 -28.56 7.21 3.32
CA GLU A 437 -29.05 6.58 2.07
C GLU A 437 -29.84 5.28 2.35
N LYS A 438 -29.47 4.58 3.42
CA LYS A 438 -30.21 3.43 3.96
C LYS A 438 -30.25 3.50 5.48
N ASP A 439 -31.46 3.48 6.03
CA ASP A 439 -31.68 3.48 7.47
C ASP A 439 -30.99 2.29 8.17
N SER A 440 -30.46 2.56 9.36
CA SER A 440 -29.79 1.58 10.21
C SER A 440 -30.26 1.71 11.66
N ALA A 441 -30.66 0.59 12.26
CA ALA A 441 -31.04 0.51 13.67
C ALA A 441 -29.88 0.08 14.58
N VAL A 442 -28.66 -0.01 14.05
CA VAL A 442 -27.48 -0.44 14.80
C VAL A 442 -26.98 0.73 15.66
N PRO A 443 -26.95 0.62 16.99
CA PRO A 443 -26.41 1.67 17.85
C PRO A 443 -24.90 1.84 17.63
N ILE A 444 -24.46 3.08 17.46
CA ILE A 444 -23.06 3.45 17.20
C ILE A 444 -22.54 4.24 18.40
N PRO A 445 -21.37 3.89 18.96
CA PRO A 445 -20.74 4.71 19.99
C PRO A 445 -20.16 5.98 19.37
N GLY A 446 -20.32 7.12 20.05
CA GLY A 446 -19.72 8.37 19.61
C GLY A 446 -19.96 9.52 20.57
N LEU A 447 -19.80 10.73 20.04
CA LEU A 447 -19.90 12.01 20.72
C LEU A 447 -20.88 12.89 19.95
N TYR A 448 -21.66 13.72 20.65
CA TYR A 448 -22.42 14.80 20.00
C TYR A 448 -21.50 16.00 19.76
N ALA A 449 -21.65 16.65 18.61
CA ALA A 449 -20.79 17.76 18.22
C ALA A 449 -20.95 18.96 19.18
N GLU A 450 -22.15 19.16 19.71
CA GLU A 450 -22.49 20.19 20.69
C GLU A 450 -21.79 19.96 22.04
N ASP A 451 -21.73 18.71 22.51
CA ASP A 451 -20.98 18.37 23.72
C ASP A 451 -19.48 18.59 23.50
N VAL A 452 -18.96 18.24 22.32
CA VAL A 452 -17.56 18.51 21.96
C VAL A 452 -17.27 20.00 21.92
N GLU A 453 -18.16 20.82 21.37
CA GLU A 453 -18.02 22.28 21.39
C GLU A 453 -17.94 22.82 22.83
N GLN A 454 -18.83 22.36 23.70
CA GLN A 454 -18.89 22.81 25.09
C GLN A 454 -17.60 22.51 25.86
N TYR A 455 -17.06 21.30 25.70
CA TYR A 455 -15.93 20.83 26.53
C TYR A 455 -14.57 20.93 25.85
N LEU A 456 -14.52 20.82 24.52
CA LEU A 456 -13.32 20.85 23.67
C LEU A 456 -13.55 21.69 22.40
N PRO A 457 -13.77 23.02 22.52
CA PRO A 457 -14.22 23.86 21.40
C PRO A 457 -13.29 23.84 20.18
N LEU A 458 -11.98 23.65 20.38
CA LEU A 458 -11.01 23.54 19.27
C LEU A 458 -11.17 22.25 18.44
N ALA A 459 -11.92 21.29 18.94
CA ALA A 459 -12.25 20.05 18.27
C ALA A 459 -13.67 20.07 17.66
N ALA A 460 -14.45 21.13 17.82
CA ALA A 460 -15.73 21.26 17.11
C ALA A 460 -15.53 21.76 15.67
N ARG A 461 -16.40 21.33 14.75
CA ARG A 461 -16.46 21.80 13.38
C ARG A 461 -17.79 22.49 13.13
N TYR A 462 -17.70 23.61 12.41
CA TYR A 462 -18.85 24.42 12.05
C TYR A 462 -19.05 24.38 10.54
N GLN A 463 -20.30 24.31 10.10
CA GLN A 463 -20.70 24.53 8.73
C GLN A 463 -21.76 25.63 8.71
N ASN A 464 -21.57 26.65 7.88
CA ASN A 464 -22.50 27.79 7.77
C ASN A 464 -22.86 28.46 9.11
N GLY A 465 -21.92 28.45 10.08
CA GLY A 465 -22.11 29.03 11.41
C GLY A 465 -22.87 28.15 12.41
N LEU A 466 -23.25 26.93 12.02
CA LEU A 466 -23.85 25.93 12.90
C LEU A 466 -22.82 24.85 13.24
N ILE A 467 -22.93 24.29 14.44
CA ILE A 467 -22.15 23.12 14.85
C ILE A 467 -22.73 21.92 14.13
N GLU A 468 -21.92 21.24 13.34
CA GLU A 468 -22.39 20.10 12.54
C GLU A 468 -21.62 18.81 12.85
N ASP A 469 -20.35 18.93 13.26
CA ASP A 469 -19.46 17.77 13.39
C ASP A 469 -18.35 18.06 14.42
N TRP A 470 -17.58 17.02 14.78
CA TRP A 470 -16.38 17.14 15.59
C TRP A 470 -15.16 16.57 14.86
N ASN A 471 -14.01 17.18 15.10
CA ASN A 471 -12.74 16.80 14.50
C ASN A 471 -12.05 15.73 15.33
N GLU A 472 -12.20 14.48 14.89
CA GLU A 472 -11.67 13.31 15.56
C GLU A 472 -10.15 13.38 15.73
N ARG A 473 -9.46 13.93 14.72
CA ARG A 473 -8.01 14.14 14.76
C ARG A 473 -7.58 15.19 15.78
N ALA A 474 -8.42 16.16 16.08
CA ALA A 474 -8.14 17.17 17.09
C ALA A 474 -8.32 16.62 18.52
N VAL A 475 -9.20 15.63 18.72
CA VAL A 475 -9.42 14.99 20.03
C VAL A 475 -8.26 14.04 20.41
N ILE A 476 -7.65 13.36 19.44
CA ILE A 476 -6.56 12.39 19.68
C ILE A 476 -5.41 12.95 20.55
N PRO A 477 -4.85 14.15 20.30
CA PRO A 477 -3.85 14.74 21.19
C PRO A 477 -4.28 14.90 22.65
N TYR A 478 -5.55 15.28 22.90
CA TYR A 478 -6.09 15.39 24.26
C TYR A 478 -6.11 14.02 24.95
N LEU A 479 -6.56 12.98 24.24
CA LEU A 479 -6.56 11.60 24.75
C LEU A 479 -5.14 11.11 25.05
N ILE A 480 -4.18 11.37 24.16
CA ILE A 480 -2.76 11.00 24.37
C ILE A 480 -2.24 11.66 25.65
N LYS A 481 -2.48 12.97 25.84
CA LYS A 481 -2.02 13.68 27.04
C LYS A 481 -2.70 13.17 28.30
N ALA A 482 -3.99 12.85 28.25
CA ALA A 482 -4.72 12.24 29.36
C ALA A 482 -4.11 10.91 29.79
N ILE A 483 -3.78 10.04 28.83
CA ILE A 483 -3.13 8.75 29.09
C ILE A 483 -1.74 8.95 29.71
N GLN A 484 -0.95 9.92 29.21
CA GLN A 484 0.36 10.25 29.77
C GLN A 484 0.26 10.65 31.25
N LEU A 485 -0.71 11.51 31.59
CA LEU A 485 -0.92 11.96 32.97
C LEU A 485 -1.44 10.85 33.88
N GLN A 486 -2.36 10.01 33.39
CA GLN A 486 -2.81 8.83 34.13
C GLN A 486 -1.64 7.87 34.42
N HIS A 487 -0.72 7.68 33.46
CA HIS A 487 0.46 6.86 33.68
C HIS A 487 1.36 7.44 34.78
N GLU A 488 1.63 8.75 34.74
CA GLU A 488 2.42 9.44 35.78
C GLU A 488 1.79 9.31 37.17
N GLU A 489 0.47 9.47 37.27
CA GLU A 489 -0.28 9.32 38.52
C GLU A 489 -0.23 7.88 39.04
N ILE A 490 -0.44 6.89 38.18
CA ILE A 490 -0.34 5.47 38.54
C ILE A 490 1.06 5.13 39.08
N GLU A 491 2.12 5.62 38.44
CA GLU A 491 3.50 5.41 38.91
C GLU A 491 3.80 6.16 40.22
N ALA A 492 3.18 7.32 40.44
CA ALA A 492 3.27 8.01 41.73
C ALA A 492 2.53 7.24 42.85
N LEU A 493 1.36 6.67 42.55
CA LEU A 493 0.59 5.84 43.49
C LEU A 493 1.33 4.53 43.83
N LYS A 494 1.88 3.83 42.84
CA LYS A 494 2.70 2.62 43.07
C LYS A 494 3.87 2.89 44.01
N ARG A 495 4.56 4.03 43.86
CA ARG A 495 5.65 4.46 44.76
C ARG A 495 5.22 4.81 46.18
N LYS A 496 3.94 5.09 46.43
CA LYS A 496 3.40 5.36 47.78
C LYS A 496 2.92 4.09 48.49
N VAL A 497 2.69 3.01 47.74
CA VAL A 497 2.18 1.73 48.25
C VAL A 497 3.30 0.70 48.43
N ALA A 498 4.45 0.90 47.75
CA ALA A 498 5.73 0.22 48.02
C ALA A 498 6.51 0.98 49.11
#